data_AF-A0A5J6QTK6-F1
#
_entry.id   AF-A0A5J6QTK6-F1
#
_cell.length_a   1.000
_cell.length_b   1.000
_cell.length_c   1.000
_cell.angle_alpha   90.00
_cell.angle_beta   90.00
_cell.angle_gamma   90.00
#
_symmetry.space_group_name_H-M   'P 1'
#
loop_
_entity.id
_entity.type
_entity.pdbx_description
1 polymer ?
#
loop_
_entity_poly.entity_id
_entity_poly.type
_entity_poly.pdbx_seq_one_letter_code
_entity_poly.pdbx_strand_id
1 'polypeptide(L)'
;MIMTRPRSSREWAVALISTVVVSIGGGAAVIQYYSLHEWAVTFYGSLALASLHFTCGLPAWVLVRAWFIYAEKRRDSTLPDLVKEIREASGK
;
A
#
# COMPACT_ATOMS: atom_id res chain seq x y z
N MET A 1 6.17 -1.03 -9.78
CA MET A 1 7.54 -1.38 -9.30
C MET A 1 8.62 -1.23 -10.37
N ILE A 2 8.34 -1.50 -11.65
CA ILE A 2 9.34 -1.47 -12.73
C ILE A 2 9.94 -0.06 -12.98
N MET A 3 9.15 1.01 -12.85
CA MET A 3 9.63 2.37 -13.11
C MET A 3 10.54 2.94 -12.01
N THR A 4 10.54 2.38 -10.80
CA THR A 4 11.32 2.88 -9.66
C THR A 4 11.87 1.73 -8.83
N ARG A 5 12.74 0.86 -9.37
CA ARG A 5 13.12 -0.40 -8.72
C ARG A 5 13.52 -0.22 -7.23
N PRO A 6 12.90 -0.95 -6.27
CA PRO A 6 13.34 -0.98 -4.87
C PRO A 6 14.80 -1.40 -4.79
N ARG A 7 15.56 -0.89 -3.80
CA ARG A 7 17.01 -1.10 -3.74
C ARG A 7 17.36 -2.55 -3.39
N SER A 8 16.50 -3.21 -2.62
CA SER A 8 16.66 -4.63 -2.28
C SER A 8 15.50 -5.50 -2.75
N SER A 9 15.80 -6.77 -3.05
CA SER A 9 14.78 -7.77 -3.37
C SER A 9 13.80 -7.99 -2.20
N ARG A 10 14.24 -7.76 -0.96
CA ARG A 10 13.40 -7.83 0.24
C ARG A 10 12.36 -6.72 0.27
N GLU A 11 12.76 -5.47 0.05
CA GLU A 11 11.82 -4.34 -0.05
C GLU A 11 10.79 -4.57 -1.16
N TRP A 12 11.26 -5.09 -2.31
CA TRP A 12 10.38 -5.41 -3.42
C TRP A 12 9.36 -6.49 -3.05
N ALA A 13 9.79 -7.57 -2.39
CA ALA A 13 8.92 -8.65 -1.97
C ALA A 13 7.87 -8.16 -0.95
N VAL A 14 8.31 -7.42 0.09
CA VAL A 14 7.40 -6.88 1.11
C VAL A 14 6.36 -5.97 0.46
N ALA A 15 6.79 -5.02 -0.36
CA ALA A 15 5.86 -4.08 -0.96
C ALA A 15 4.90 -4.74 -1.96
N LEU A 16 5.32 -5.80 -2.67
CA LEU A 16 4.40 -6.60 -3.48
C LEU A 16 3.39 -7.37 -2.63
N ILE A 17 3.84 -8.08 -1.60
CA ILE A 17 2.96 -8.87 -0.72
C ILE A 17 1.92 -7.96 -0.07
N SER A 18 2.35 -6.81 0.48
CA SER A 18 1.43 -5.83 1.06
C SER A 18 0.41 -5.30 0.04
N THR A 19 0.84 -5.04 -1.20
CA THR A 19 -0.05 -4.60 -2.29
C THR A 19 -1.10 -5.67 -2.60
N VAL A 20 -0.70 -6.95 -2.68
CA VAL A 20 -1.61 -8.08 -2.95
C VAL A 20 -2.60 -8.26 -1.81
N VAL A 21 -2.14 -8.24 -0.55
CA VAL A 21 -3.01 -8.42 0.62
C VAL A 21 -4.06 -7.30 0.70
N VAL A 22 -3.66 -6.05 0.48
CA VAL A 22 -4.60 -4.92 0.51
C VAL A 22 -5.50 -4.91 -0.72
N SER A 23 -5.02 -5.37 -1.87
CA SER A 23 -5.85 -5.55 -3.07
C SER A 23 -6.99 -6.53 -2.82
N ILE A 24 -6.71 -7.68 -2.21
CA ILE A 24 -7.70 -8.72 -1.90
C ILE A 24 -8.63 -8.25 -0.78
N GLY A 25 -8.07 -7.90 0.38
CA GLY A 25 -8.85 -7.54 1.56
C GLY A 25 -9.61 -6.23 1.39
N GLY A 26 -8.97 -5.21 0.84
CA GLY A 26 -9.59 -3.92 0.53
C GLY A 26 -10.63 -4.03 -0.57
N GLY A 27 -10.35 -4.78 -1.64
CA GLY A 27 -11.33 -5.06 -2.70
C GLY A 27 -12.57 -5.77 -2.16
N ALA A 28 -12.39 -6.81 -1.35
CA ALA A 28 -13.50 -7.52 -0.72
C ALA A 28 -14.32 -6.62 0.21
N ALA A 29 -13.67 -5.76 1.01
CA ALA A 29 -14.36 -4.81 1.87
C ALA A 29 -15.21 -3.80 1.07
N VAL A 30 -14.68 -3.27 -0.02
CA VAL A 30 -15.41 -2.34 -0.90
C VAL A 30 -16.59 -3.04 -1.57
N ILE A 31 -16.41 -4.26 -2.07
CA ILE A 31 -17.49 -5.06 -2.68
C ILE A 31 -18.60 -5.33 -1.67
N GLN A 32 -18.24 -5.70 -0.44
CA GLN A 32 -19.20 -5.93 0.63
C GLN A 32 -19.95 -4.66 1.00
N TYR A 33 -19.24 -3.53 1.14
CA TYR A 33 -19.83 -2.25 1.52
C TYR A 33 -20.83 -1.73 0.49
N TYR A 34 -20.53 -1.86 -0.80
CA TYR A 34 -21.40 -1.44 -1.90
C TYR A 34 -22.32 -2.54 -2.44
N SER A 35 -22.29 -3.74 -1.86
CA SER A 35 -23.08 -4.91 -2.29
C SER A 35 -22.92 -5.24 -3.78
N LEU A 36 -21.69 -5.20 -4.30
CA LEU A 36 -21.39 -5.37 -5.73
C LEU A 36 -21.27 -6.84 -6.18
N HIS A 37 -21.69 -7.80 -5.35
CA HIS A 37 -21.56 -9.24 -5.61
C HIS A 37 -22.26 -9.68 -6.90
N GLU A 38 -23.42 -9.09 -7.21
CA GLU A 38 -24.21 -9.39 -8.41
C GLU A 38 -23.45 -9.11 -9.71
N TRP A 39 -22.44 -8.23 -9.71
CA TRP A 39 -21.70 -7.88 -10.93
C TRP A 39 -20.84 -9.06 -11.41
N ALA A 40 -20.57 -10.05 -10.55
CA ALA A 40 -19.78 -11.23 -10.91
C ALA A 40 -20.46 -12.12 -11.98
N VAL A 41 -21.78 -12.03 -12.17
CA VAL A 41 -22.51 -12.92 -13.10
C VAL A 41 -22.29 -12.59 -14.58
N THR A 42 -21.77 -11.40 -14.88
CA THR A 42 -21.47 -10.97 -16.25
C THR A 42 -19.96 -10.87 -16.48
N PHE A 43 -19.52 -11.07 -17.72
CA PHE A 43 -18.10 -10.92 -18.07
C PHE A 43 -17.57 -9.51 -17.75
N TYR A 44 -18.31 -8.47 -18.16
CA TYR A 44 -17.92 -7.09 -17.92
C TYR A 44 -17.92 -6.72 -16.43
N GLY A 45 -18.90 -7.20 -15.67
CA GLY A 45 -18.93 -6.97 -14.23
C GLY A 45 -17.81 -7.72 -13.49
N SER A 46 -17.48 -8.96 -13.90
CA SER A 46 -16.30 -9.67 -13.41
C SER A 46 -14.99 -8.91 -13.70
N LEU A 47 -14.85 -8.35 -14.90
CA LEU A 47 -13.69 -7.53 -15.25
C LEU A 47 -13.61 -6.24 -14.41
N ALA A 48 -14.76 -5.62 -14.13
CA ALA A 48 -14.85 -4.44 -13.27
C ALA A 48 -14.46 -4.77 -11.82
N LEU A 49 -14.95 -5.89 -11.28
CA LEU A 49 -14.60 -6.36 -9.93
C LEU A 49 -13.12 -6.72 -9.82
N ALA A 50 -12.53 -7.37 -10.83
CA ALA A 50 -11.10 -7.65 -10.86
C ALA A 50 -10.26 -6.35 -10.87
N SER A 51 -10.67 -5.37 -11.68
CA SER A 51 -10.03 -4.05 -11.72
C SER A 51 -10.16 -3.31 -10.40
N LEU A 52 -11.32 -3.40 -9.74
CA LEU A 52 -11.57 -2.80 -8.43
C LEU A 52 -10.59 -3.35 -7.39
N HIS A 53 -10.49 -4.67 -7.25
CA HIS A 53 -9.51 -5.30 -6.35
C HIS A 53 -8.10 -4.78 -6.61
N PHE A 54 -7.66 -4.77 -7.87
CA PHE A 54 -6.33 -4.29 -8.23
C PHE A 54 -6.10 -2.83 -7.81
N THR A 55 -7.07 -1.94 -8.07
CA THR A 55 -6.95 -0.53 -7.69
C THR A 55 -6.91 -0.31 -6.18
N CYS A 56 -7.63 -1.11 -5.39
CA CYS A 56 -7.58 -1.05 -3.92
C CYS A 56 -6.18 -1.35 -3.36
N GLY A 57 -5.31 -2.06 -4.08
CA GLY A 57 -3.93 -2.31 -3.68
C GLY A 57 -2.97 -1.13 -3.91
N LEU A 58 -3.28 -0.22 -4.85
CA LEU A 58 -2.39 0.89 -5.22
C LEU A 58 -2.08 1.85 -4.05
N PRO A 59 -3.03 2.22 -3.18
CA PRO A 59 -2.72 3.01 -1.99
C PRO A 59 -1.69 2.33 -1.07
N ALA A 60 -1.81 1.02 -0.85
CA ALA A 60 -0.85 0.29 -0.01
C ALA A 60 0.55 0.30 -0.61
N TRP A 61 0.65 0.19 -1.94
CA TRP A 61 1.92 0.33 -2.64
C TRP A 61 2.59 1.68 -2.36
N VAL A 62 1.83 2.79 -2.46
CA VAL A 62 2.34 4.14 -2.20
C VAL A 62 2.79 4.30 -0.74
N LEU A 63 2.01 3.77 0.21
CA LEU A 63 2.32 3.86 1.64
C LEU A 63 3.57 3.07 2.02
N VAL A 64 3.69 1.82 1.58
CA VAL A 64 4.86 0.98 1.88
C VAL A 64 6.11 1.57 1.23
N ARG A 65 5.99 2.15 0.04
CA ARG A 65 7.06 2.93 -0.61
C ARG A 65 7.51 4.12 0.22
N ALA A 66 6.56 4.96 0.63
CA ALA A 66 6.86 6.14 1.44
C ALA A 66 7.55 5.74 2.74
N TRP A 67 7.08 4.65 3.37
CA TRP A 67 7.70 4.09 4.57
C TRP A 67 9.16 3.67 4.35
N PHE A 68 9.47 2.94 3.28
CA PHE A 68 10.86 2.54 3.01
C PHE A 68 11.78 3.74 2.73
N ILE A 69 11.30 4.74 1.99
CA ILE A 69 12.07 5.98 1.75
C ILE A 69 12.35 6.70 3.06
N TYR A 70 11.35 6.78 3.93
CA TYR A 70 11.46 7.39 5.25
C TYR A 70 12.42 6.63 6.17
N ALA A 71 12.27 5.31 6.26
CA ALA A 71 13.10 4.45 7.09
C ALA A 71 14.58 4.51 6.68
N GLU A 72 14.86 4.55 5.37
CA GLU A 72 16.23 4.66 4.86
C GLU A 72 16.87 6.01 5.22
N LYS A 73 16.12 7.12 5.10
CA LYS A 73 16.62 8.46 5.47
C LYS A 73 17.00 8.55 6.95
N ARG A 74 16.47 7.65 7.79
CA ARG A 74 16.65 7.61 9.24
C ARG A 74 17.38 6.36 9.73
N ARG A 75 18.05 5.64 8.84
CA ARG A 75 18.71 4.38 9.16
C ARG A 75 19.77 4.51 10.26
N ASP A 76 20.50 5.63 10.27
CA ASP A 76 21.56 5.92 11.24
C ASP A 76 21.11 6.89 12.34
N SER A 77 19.84 7.30 12.32
CA SER A 77 19.27 8.19 13.34
C SER A 77 18.98 7.40 14.61
N THR A 78 19.33 7.96 15.77
CA THR A 78 19.00 7.33 17.05
C THR A 78 17.55 7.64 17.43
N LEU A 79 16.96 6.81 18.31
CA LEU A 79 15.59 7.02 18.82
C LEU A 79 15.37 8.44 19.38
N PRO A 80 16.30 9.05 20.14
CA PRO A 80 16.19 10.44 20.58
C PRO A 80 16.10 11.45 19.42
N ASP A 81 16.87 11.25 18.35
CA ASP A 81 16.85 12.13 17.17
C ASP A 81 15.48 12.09 16.49
N LEU A 82 14.89 10.88 16.40
CA LEU A 82 13.56 10.65 15.85
C LEU A 82 12.46 11.36 16.65
N VAL A 83 12.54 11.29 17.99
CA VAL A 83 11.59 11.97 18.89
C VAL A 83 11.73 13.48 18.80
N LYS A 84 12.96 14.00 18.73
CA LYS A 84 13.22 15.43 18.56
C LYS A 84 12.66 15.96 17.25
N GLU A 85 12.88 15.24 16.14
CA GLU A 85 12.37 15.61 14.82
C GLU A 85 10.84 15.56 14.76
N ILE A 86 10.20 14.56 15.38
CA ILE A 86 8.73 14.50 15.46
C ILE A 86 8.19 15.69 16.27
N ARG A 87 8.85 16.04 17.38
CA ARG A 87 8.45 17.16 18.23
C ARG A 87 8.58 18.50 17.50
N GLU A 88 9.69 18.73 16.82
CA GLU A 88 9.92 19.90 15.98
C GLU A 88 8.90 19.99 14.83
N ALA A 89 8.61 18.87 14.16
CA ALA A 89 7.60 18.81 13.09
C ALA A 89 6.16 19.00 13.59
N SER A 90 5.86 18.64 14.85
CA SER A 90 4.54 18.81 15.47
C SER A 90 4.31 20.22 16.06
N GLY A 91 5.32 21.09 16.02
CA GLY A 91 5.22 22.47 16.51
C GLY A 91 4.94 22.59 18.02
N LYS A 92 5.32 21.58 18.83
CA LYS A 92 5.12 21.53 20.29
C LYS A 92 6.42 21.53 21.09
#